data_AF-A0A960UP03-F1
#
_entry.id   AF-A0A960UP03-F1
#
_cell.length_a   1.000
_cell.length_b   1.000
_cell.length_c   1.000
_cell.angle_alpha   90.00
_cell.angle_beta   90.00
_cell.angle_gamma   90.00
#
_symmetry.space_group_name_H-M   'P 1'
#
loop_
_entity.id
_entity.type
_entity.pdbx_description
1 polymer ?
#
loop_
_entity_poly.entity_id
_entity_poly.type
_entity_poly.pdbx_seq_one_letter_code
_entity_poly.pdbx_strand_id
1 'polypeptide(L)'
;PLTVIFYPGMLGSGKPDLKDPYRKMSMKILKEEGIDVLDLTPEFLGRDGMYIKANGHPTEKAASIFASAMAGKLVYRFPRQFDREAMVKAGFIDL
;
A
#
# COMPACT_ATOMS: atom_id res chain seq x y z
N PRO A 1 -3.53 -13.94 -9.57
CA PRO A 1 -4.48 -12.90 -9.09
C PRO A 1 -3.89 -11.51 -9.30
N LEU A 2 -4.71 -10.56 -9.73
CA LEU A 2 -4.39 -9.13 -9.70
C LEU A 2 -4.47 -8.65 -8.24
N THR A 3 -3.54 -7.79 -7.81
CA THR A 3 -3.61 -7.13 -6.51
C THR A 3 -3.74 -5.63 -6.71
N VAL A 4 -4.77 -5.03 -6.13
CA VAL A 4 -4.95 -3.58 -6.09
C VAL A 4 -4.46 -3.08 -4.74
N ILE A 5 -3.54 -2.12 -4.76
CA ILE A 5 -3.06 -1.44 -3.55
C ILE A 5 -3.90 -0.17 -3.37
N PHE A 6 -4.60 -0.08 -2.25
CA PHE A 6 -5.41 1.08 -1.90
C PHE A 6 -4.67 1.96 -0.89
N TYR A 7 -4.76 3.28 -1.07
CA TYR A 7 -4.30 4.29 -0.11
C TYR A 7 -5.14 5.55 -0.22
N PRO A 8 -5.21 6.37 0.85
CA PRO A 8 -6.03 7.57 0.83
C PRO A 8 -5.60 8.55 -0.27
N GLY A 9 -6.53 9.35 -0.76
CA GLY A 9 -6.20 10.52 -1.58
C GLY A 9 -5.60 11.65 -0.74
N MET A 10 -5.35 12.81 -1.35
CA MET A 10 -4.95 14.03 -0.63
C MET A 10 -6.12 15.02 -0.60
N LEU A 11 -6.47 15.53 0.58
CA LEU A 11 -7.37 16.67 0.73
C LEU A 11 -6.66 17.98 0.32
N GLY A 12 -7.42 19.03 0.00
CA GLY A 12 -6.85 20.36 -0.26
C GLY A 12 -6.03 20.95 0.90
N SER A 13 -6.16 20.39 2.11
CA SER A 13 -5.34 20.73 3.28
C SER A 13 -3.93 20.08 3.28
N GLY A 14 -3.64 19.21 2.31
CA GLY A 14 -2.39 18.42 2.26
C GLY A 14 -2.41 17.18 3.17
N LYS A 15 -3.54 16.87 3.81
CA LYS A 15 -3.71 15.69 4.67
C LYS A 15 -4.30 14.52 3.88
N PRO A 16 -4.03 13.26 4.28
CA PRO A 16 -4.69 12.09 3.69
C PRO A 16 -6.22 12.18 3.83
N ASP A 17 -6.95 11.84 2.77
CA ASP A 17 -8.40 11.69 2.82
C ASP A 17 -8.79 10.32 3.38
N LEU A 18 -8.98 10.28 4.69
CA LEU A 18 -9.36 9.07 5.43
C LEU A 18 -10.87 8.80 5.41
N LYS A 19 -11.67 9.74 4.86
CA LYS A 19 -13.12 9.70 4.89
C LYS A 19 -13.74 9.52 3.50
N ASP A 20 -12.93 9.13 2.51
CA ASP A 20 -13.41 8.80 1.17
C ASP A 20 -14.61 7.85 1.24
N PRO A 21 -15.82 8.30 0.85
CA PRO A 21 -17.04 7.50 0.93
C PRO A 21 -17.01 6.32 -0.04
N TYR A 22 -16.19 6.38 -1.09
CA TYR A 22 -16.11 5.34 -2.11
C TYR A 22 -15.17 4.21 -1.73
N ARG A 23 -14.15 4.45 -0.90
CA ARG A 23 -13.15 3.44 -0.48
C ARG A 23 -13.78 2.09 -0.12
N LYS A 24 -14.74 2.07 0.81
CA LYS A 24 -15.36 0.81 1.27
C LYS A 24 -16.11 0.10 0.14
N MET A 25 -16.82 0.86 -0.71
CA MET A 25 -17.57 0.31 -1.83
C MET A 25 -16.64 -0.24 -2.91
N SER A 26 -15.62 0.52 -3.31
CA SER A 26 -14.63 0.10 -4.30
C SER A 26 -13.89 -1.17 -3.84
N MET A 27 -13.44 -1.22 -2.58
CA MET A 27 -12.81 -2.42 -2.03
C MET A 27 -13.75 -3.63 -2.00
N LYS A 28 -15.04 -3.41 -1.71
CA LYS A 28 -16.05 -4.47 -1.72
C LYS A 28 -16.21 -5.05 -3.13
N ILE A 29 -16.42 -4.21 -4.14
CA ILE A 29 -16.57 -4.62 -5.54
C ILE A 29 -15.33 -5.39 -6.02
N LEU A 30 -14.13 -4.88 -5.74
CA LEU A 30 -12.89 -5.57 -6.13
C LEU A 30 -12.80 -6.98 -5.52
N LYS A 31 -13.18 -7.15 -4.25
CA LYS A 31 -13.19 -8.46 -3.60
C LYS A 31 -14.24 -9.40 -4.19
N GLU A 32 -15.43 -8.89 -4.54
CA GLU A 32 -16.49 -9.66 -5.20
C GLU A 32 -16.05 -10.17 -6.58
N GLU A 33 -15.23 -9.39 -7.30
CA GLU A 33 -14.60 -9.79 -8.57
C GLU A 33 -13.36 -10.70 -8.39
N GLY A 34 -13.06 -11.15 -7.17
CA GLY A 34 -11.92 -12.02 -6.88
C GLY A 34 -10.55 -11.33 -6.98
N ILE A 35 -10.51 -10.00 -6.93
CA ILE A 35 -9.28 -9.21 -6.93
C ILE A 35 -8.78 -9.07 -5.48
N ASP A 36 -7.49 -9.36 -5.27
CA ASP A 36 -6.87 -9.16 -3.96
C ASP A 36 -6.69 -7.66 -3.70
N VAL A 37 -7.02 -7.22 -2.49
CA VAL A 37 -6.94 -5.79 -2.12
C VAL A 37 -6.02 -5.65 -0.92
N LEU A 38 -4.95 -4.89 -1.10
CA LEU A 38 -4.05 -4.48 -0.03
C LEU A 38 -4.34 -3.04 0.38
N ASP A 39 -4.93 -2.87 1.55
CA ASP A 39 -5.33 -1.55 2.06
C ASP A 39 -4.25 -0.98 2.98
N LEU A 40 -3.53 0.03 2.46
CA LEU A 40 -2.47 0.73 3.18
C LEU A 40 -2.96 1.98 3.89
N THR A 41 -4.28 2.24 3.94
CA THR A 41 -4.82 3.38 4.69
C THR A 41 -4.33 3.46 6.14
N PRO A 42 -4.19 2.33 6.89
CA PRO A 42 -3.63 2.37 8.24
C PRO A 42 -2.21 2.94 8.32
N GLU A 43 -1.38 2.72 7.30
CA GLU A 43 -0.01 3.26 7.25
C GLU A 43 0.02 4.79 7.05
N PHE A 44 -1.08 5.36 6.59
CA PHE A 44 -1.24 6.79 6.37
C PHE A 44 -1.97 7.48 7.53
N LEU A 45 -2.55 6.71 8.47
CA LEU A 45 -3.20 7.24 9.66
C LEU A 45 -2.16 7.91 10.57
N GLY A 46 -2.39 9.18 10.90
CA GLY A 46 -1.58 9.91 11.88
C GLY A 46 -0.16 10.23 11.44
N ARG A 47 0.20 10.01 10.16
CA ARG A 47 1.52 10.36 9.63
C ARG A 47 1.46 11.66 8.84
N ASP A 48 2.28 12.63 9.25
CA ASP A 48 2.50 13.85 8.47
C ASP A 48 3.48 13.60 7.31
N GLY A 49 3.38 14.42 6.27
CA GLY A 49 4.33 14.41 5.15
C GLY A 49 4.17 13.21 4.20
N MET A 50 2.96 12.67 4.07
CA MET A 50 2.68 11.57 3.12
C MET A 50 2.43 12.08 1.70
N TYR A 51 2.12 13.36 1.52
CA TYR A 51 1.89 13.98 0.21
C TYR A 51 2.70 15.26 0.03
N ILE A 52 3.03 15.53 -1.23
CA ILE A 52 3.60 16.79 -1.68
C ILE A 52 2.45 17.79 -1.85
N LYS A 53 2.42 18.81 -0.97
CA LYS A 53 1.31 19.79 -0.91
C LYS A 53 0.98 20.45 -2.26
N ALA A 54 1.98 20.64 -3.12
CA ALA A 54 1.83 21.38 -4.37
C ALA A 54 1.12 20.60 -5.48
N ASN A 55 1.18 19.27 -5.48
CA ASN A 55 0.70 18.46 -6.61
C ASN A 55 -0.09 17.20 -6.22
N GLY A 56 -0.19 16.88 -4.92
CA GLY A 56 -0.94 15.71 -4.45
C GLY A 56 -0.27 14.37 -4.70
N HIS A 57 0.95 14.35 -5.24
CA HIS A 57 1.72 13.12 -5.33
C HIS A 57 2.13 12.64 -3.94
N PRO A 58 2.24 11.32 -3.73
CA PRO A 58 2.88 10.78 -2.54
C PRO A 58 4.32 11.32 -2.40
N THR A 59 4.77 11.55 -1.17
CA THR A 59 6.20 11.81 -0.93
C THR A 59 7.02 10.54 -1.17
N GLU A 60 8.35 10.68 -1.26
CA GLU A 60 9.26 9.53 -1.35
C GLU A 60 9.06 8.53 -0.20
N LYS A 61 8.76 9.04 1.00
CA LYS A 61 8.43 8.23 2.17
C LYS A 61 7.12 7.44 1.98
N ALA A 62 6.10 8.04 1.41
CA ALA A 62 4.87 7.33 1.09
C ALA A 62 5.11 6.31 -0.04
N ALA A 63 5.86 6.69 -1.08
CA ALA A 63 6.33 5.83 -2.17
C ALA A 63 7.06 4.58 -1.67
N SER A 64 7.94 4.73 -0.67
CA SER A 64 8.68 3.59 -0.11
C SER A 64 7.76 2.59 0.58
N ILE A 65 6.72 3.04 1.29
CA ILE A 65 5.72 2.16 1.92
C ILE A 65 5.00 1.33 0.84
N PHE A 66 4.60 1.96 -0.26
CA PHE A 66 4.01 1.26 -1.41
C PHE A 66 4.93 0.20 -1.99
N ALA A 67 6.18 0.58 -2.26
CA ALA A 67 7.18 -0.30 -2.84
C ALA A 67 7.46 -1.52 -1.94
N SER A 68 7.61 -1.29 -0.63
CA SER A 68 7.81 -2.37 0.35
C SER A 68 6.63 -3.34 0.40
N ALA A 69 5.40 -2.82 0.38
CA ALA A 69 4.19 -3.64 0.39
C ALA A 69 4.07 -4.49 -0.89
N MET A 70 4.40 -3.91 -2.05
CA MET A 70 4.44 -4.62 -3.33
C MET A 70 5.53 -5.71 -3.34
N ALA A 71 6.74 -5.39 -2.86
CA ALA A 71 7.84 -6.34 -2.75
C ALA A 71 7.47 -7.53 -1.85
N GLY A 72 6.87 -7.27 -0.68
CA GLY A 72 6.39 -8.33 0.21
C GLY A 72 5.35 -9.24 -0.44
N LYS A 73 4.41 -8.68 -1.20
CA LYS A 73 3.42 -9.47 -1.98
C LYS A 73 4.08 -10.34 -3.05
N LEU A 74 5.10 -9.82 -3.75
CA LEU A 74 5.85 -10.60 -4.74
C LEU A 74 6.62 -11.75 -4.08
N VAL A 75 7.30 -11.47 -2.98
CA VAL A 75 8.03 -12.46 -2.18
C VAL A 75 7.11 -13.57 -1.69
N TYR A 76 5.98 -13.22 -1.06
CA TYR A 76 5.02 -14.20 -0.56
C TYR A 76 4.45 -15.09 -1.67
N ARG A 77 4.26 -14.53 -2.86
CA ARG A 77 3.72 -15.26 -4.01
C ARG A 77 4.73 -16.17 -4.70
N PHE A 78 6.00 -15.76 -4.73
CA PHE A 78 7.06 -16.47 -5.44
C PHE A 78 8.29 -16.71 -4.55
N PRO A 79 8.15 -17.36 -3.38
CA PRO A 79 9.22 -17.42 -2.38
C PRO A 79 10.47 -18.16 -2.86
N ARG A 80 10.36 -19.00 -3.89
CA ARG A 80 11.50 -19.73 -4.48
C ARG A 80 12.30 -18.94 -5.52
N GLN A 81 11.80 -17.77 -5.95
CA GLN A 81 12.47 -16.93 -6.95
C GLN A 81 13.42 -15.90 -6.33
N PHE A 82 13.45 -15.80 -5.01
CA PHE A 82 14.24 -14.82 -4.27
C PHE A 82 15.20 -15.55 -3.32
N ASP A 83 16.35 -14.92 -3.07
CA ASP A 83 17.30 -15.43 -2.10
C ASP A 83 16.71 -15.39 -0.67
N ARG A 84 16.77 -16.53 0.03
CA ARG A 84 16.12 -16.67 1.35
C ARG A 84 16.74 -15.77 2.40
N GLU A 85 18.06 -15.66 2.42
CA GLU A 85 18.75 -14.81 3.40
C GLU A 85 18.40 -13.34 3.19
N ALA A 86 18.35 -12.89 1.94
CA ALA A 86 17.91 -11.54 1.59
C ALA A 86 16.46 -11.27 2.01
N MET A 87 15.56 -12.23 1.81
CA MET A 87 14.15 -12.09 2.24
C MET A 87 13.99 -12.01 3.76
N VAL A 88 14.75 -12.82 4.52
CA VAL A 88 14.77 -12.76 5.99
C VAL A 88 15.36 -11.41 6.45
N LYS A 89 16.49 -10.98 5.87
CA LYS A 89 17.13 -9.71 6.20
C LYS A 89 16.22 -8.50 5.91
N ALA A 90 15.39 -8.58 4.88
CA ALA A 90 14.41 -7.57 4.53
C ALA A 90 13.11 -7.64 5.36
N GLY A 91 12.95 -8.65 6.22
CA GLY A 91 11.79 -8.81 7.09
C GLY A 91 10.52 -9.29 6.39
N PHE A 92 10.64 -9.97 5.24
CA PHE A 92 9.47 -10.46 4.49
C PHE A 92 8.98 -11.85 4.91
N ILE A 93 9.82 -12.64 5.59
CA ILE A 93 9.51 -14.00 6.05
C ILE A 93 10.17 -14.25 7.41
N ASP A 94 9.44 -14.94 8.30
CA ASP A 94 9.99 -15.43 9.57
C ASP A 94 10.71 -16.77 9.37
N LEU A 95 11.68 -17.05 10.25
CA LEU A 95 12.58 -18.22 10.18
C LEU A 95 11.88 -19.56 10.41
#